data_AF-A0A822BQF8-F1
#
_entry.id   AF-A0A822BQF8-F1
#
_cell.length_a   1.000
_cell.length_b   1.000
_cell.length_c   1.000
_cell.angle_alpha   90.00
_cell.angle_beta   90.00
_cell.angle_gamma   90.00
#
_symmetry.space_group_name_H-M   'P 1'
#
loop_
_entity.id
_entity.type
_entity.pdbx_description
1 polymer ?
#
loop_
_entity_poly.entity_id
_entity_poly.type
_entity_poly.pdbx_seq_one_letter_code
_entity_poly.pdbx_strand_id
1 'polypeptide(L)'
;MDECGILACSKTTYFTYRPTTNNDRRSTGSLQTIFTSHDPSIIACFTNIKPGEYLLNGPNIGITTTLEGTSQRTPMMFISQPNDFIYSHPYLLVLVKDYIHIYSYLDDQLKQEIPLKNCQTLINISEENRNNILTNTRDSIYLLESLSIKEQIDQLLNTYPLQEALTLAENTCPSIEKHSTDLLILSTKKRIGLIEFNAMNVIRALYLFDDINLDFHEIMLQIPNFLPLYSPWPDLDENTKSQYILLLNAFCDYMTKRSEEFSCQSV
;
A
#
# COMPACT_ATOMS: atom_id res chain seq x y z
N MET A 1 8.57 10.40 -29.60
CA MET A 1 9.44 9.22 -29.60
C MET A 1 10.26 9.35 -28.35
N ASP A 2 9.91 8.61 -27.31
CA ASP A 2 10.61 8.66 -26.03
C ASP A 2 12.06 8.23 -26.26
N GLU A 3 13.00 9.11 -25.93
CA GLU A 3 14.42 8.84 -26.04
C GLU A 3 14.79 7.72 -25.07
N CYS A 4 15.21 6.55 -25.59
CA CYS A 4 15.75 5.46 -24.77
C CYS A 4 17.02 5.89 -24.03
N GLY A 5 16.86 6.42 -22.81
CA GLY A 5 17.95 6.65 -21.87
C GLY A 5 18.14 5.46 -20.94
N ILE A 6 19.39 5.13 -20.64
CA ILE A 6 19.77 4.11 -19.65
C ILE A 6 20.19 4.85 -18.38
N LEU A 7 19.53 4.56 -17.26
CA LEU A 7 20.00 5.00 -15.95
C LEU A 7 21.11 4.06 -15.47
N ALA A 8 22.22 4.65 -15.03
CA ALA A 8 23.33 3.92 -14.44
C ALA A 8 23.93 4.71 -13.28
N CYS A 9 24.69 4.04 -12.43
CA CYS A 9 25.44 4.67 -11.36
C CYS A 9 26.89 4.18 -11.31
N SER A 10 27.79 5.08 -10.92
CA SER A 10 29.11 4.74 -10.38
C SER A 10 28.98 4.55 -8.87
N LYS A 11 30.09 4.49 -8.12
CA LYS A 11 30.06 4.37 -6.66
C LYS A 11 29.22 5.46 -5.98
N THR A 12 29.28 6.70 -6.49
CA THR A 12 28.67 7.89 -5.84
C THR A 12 27.90 8.79 -6.79
N THR A 13 27.84 8.47 -8.08
CA THR A 13 27.22 9.33 -9.10
C THR A 13 26.17 8.57 -9.89
N TYR A 14 25.01 9.20 -10.09
CA TYR A 14 23.95 8.74 -10.97
C TYR A 14 23.98 9.50 -12.27
N PHE A 15 23.86 8.81 -13.39
CA PHE A 15 23.89 9.41 -14.70
C PHE A 15 22.97 8.68 -15.67
N THR A 16 22.43 9.42 -16.62
CA THR A 16 21.75 8.86 -17.78
C THR A 16 22.73 8.76 -18.94
N TYR A 17 22.69 7.62 -19.63
CA TYR A 17 23.40 7.39 -20.86
C TYR A 17 22.38 7.27 -22.00
N ARG A 18 22.49 8.15 -23.00
CA ARG A 18 21.69 8.07 -24.23
C ARG A 18 22.57 7.48 -25.34
N PRO A 19 22.29 6.25 -25.81
CA PRO A 19 23.04 5.66 -26.91
C PRO A 19 22.90 6.49 -28.19
N THR A 20 23.95 6.53 -29.01
CA THR A 20 23.86 7.05 -30.38
C THR A 20 23.04 6.09 -31.25
N THR A 21 22.26 6.63 -32.18
CA THR A 21 21.49 5.83 -33.16
C THR A 21 22.35 5.31 -34.32
N ASN A 22 23.62 5.71 -34.39
CA ASN A 22 24.55 5.26 -35.42
C ASN A 22 25.14 3.90 -35.06
N ASN A 23 25.10 2.95 -36.00
CA ASN A 23 25.73 1.61 -35.90
C ASN A 23 27.27 1.62 -35.79
N ASP A 24 27.89 2.78 -35.60
CA ASP A 24 29.33 2.90 -35.43
C ASP A 24 29.69 2.59 -33.97
N ARG A 25 30.38 1.46 -33.78
CA ARG A 25 30.90 0.99 -32.48
C ARG A 25 31.84 1.99 -31.79
N ARG A 26 32.27 3.05 -32.48
CA ARG A 26 33.14 4.11 -31.96
C ARG A 26 32.39 5.38 -31.54
N SER A 27 31.09 5.50 -31.85
CA SER A 27 30.31 6.64 -31.42
C SER A 27 29.94 6.49 -29.95
N THR A 28 30.33 7.47 -29.14
CA THR A 28 29.99 7.52 -27.72
C THR A 28 28.65 8.25 -27.58
N GLY A 29 27.71 7.63 -26.87
CA GLY A 29 26.45 8.28 -26.49
C GLY A 29 26.66 9.54 -25.64
N SER A 30 25.58 10.27 -25.34
CA SER A 30 25.65 11.38 -24.40
C SER A 30 25.45 10.89 -22.97
N LEU A 31 26.23 11.42 -22.04
CA LEU A 31 26.14 11.12 -20.61
C LEU A 31 25.74 12.39 -19.86
N GLN A 32 24.67 12.32 -19.09
CA GLN A 32 24.17 13.42 -18.28
C GLN A 32 24.15 12.99 -16.82
N THR A 33 24.84 13.75 -15.97
CA THR A 33 24.82 13.51 -14.52
C THR A 33 23.48 13.97 -13.95
N ILE A 34 22.80 13.11 -13.19
CA ILE A 34 21.58 13.44 -12.46
C ILE A 34 21.95 13.97 -11.07
N PHE A 35 22.77 13.21 -10.35
CA PHE A 35 23.12 13.50 -8.96
C PHE A 35 24.50 12.93 -8.63
N THR A 36 25.27 13.64 -7.82
CA THR A 36 26.53 13.14 -7.25
C THR A 36 26.49 13.32 -5.74
N SER A 37 26.67 12.22 -5.01
CA SER A 37 26.92 12.27 -3.58
C SER A 37 28.37 12.59 -3.31
N HIS A 38 28.61 13.47 -2.33
CA HIS A 38 29.93 13.72 -1.76
C HIS A 38 30.22 12.88 -0.51
N ASP A 39 29.24 12.09 -0.06
CA ASP A 39 29.39 11.19 1.08
C ASP A 39 30.00 9.86 0.63
N PRO A 40 31.22 9.51 1.08
CA PRO A 40 31.91 8.29 0.67
C PRO A 40 31.31 7.01 1.27
N SER A 41 30.41 7.13 2.26
CA SER A 41 29.70 6.00 2.86
C SER A 41 28.56 5.49 1.98
N ILE A 42 28.10 6.30 1.03
CA ILE A 42 27.05 5.91 0.11
C ILE A 42 27.61 4.95 -0.94
N ILE A 43 26.90 3.85 -1.10
CA ILE A 43 27.00 2.98 -2.26
C ILE A 43 25.77 3.29 -3.11
N ALA A 44 25.97 3.94 -4.24
CA ALA A 44 24.87 4.33 -5.10
C ALA A 44 24.16 3.10 -5.68
N CYS A 45 22.86 3.00 -5.41
CA CYS A 45 21.96 2.00 -5.94
C CYS A 45 20.62 2.67 -6.32
N PHE A 46 19.86 2.00 -7.18
CA PHE A 46 18.57 2.48 -7.64
C PHE A 46 17.65 1.32 -8.01
N THR A 47 16.35 1.58 -7.98
CA THR A 47 15.32 0.66 -8.50
C THR A 47 14.32 1.42 -9.36
N ASN A 48 13.71 0.74 -10.33
CA ASN A 48 12.55 1.27 -11.02
C ASN A 48 11.32 1.22 -10.09
N ILE A 49 10.50 2.27 -10.11
CA ILE A 49 9.22 2.34 -9.39
C ILE A 49 8.06 2.14 -10.36
N LYS A 50 8.11 2.88 -11.47
CA LYS A 50 7.18 2.76 -12.59
C LYS A 50 7.92 3.19 -13.88
N PRO A 51 7.35 2.96 -15.08
CA PRO A 51 8.00 3.40 -16.31
C PRO A 51 8.39 4.88 -16.27
N GLY A 52 9.68 5.17 -16.46
CA GLY A 52 10.24 6.52 -16.43
C GLY A 52 10.55 7.11 -15.05
N GLU A 53 10.24 6.40 -13.96
CA GLU A 53 10.53 6.83 -12.59
C GLU A 53 11.39 5.83 -11.81
N TYR A 54 12.38 6.38 -11.13
CA TYR A 54 13.40 5.64 -10.41
C TYR A 54 13.54 6.18 -9.00
N LEU A 55 13.83 5.30 -8.05
CA LEU A 55 14.22 5.68 -6.70
C LEU A 55 15.74 5.55 -6.58
N LEU A 56 16.40 6.61 -6.14
CA LEU A 56 17.84 6.66 -5.87
C LEU A 56 18.06 6.75 -4.36
N ASN A 57 19.17 6.22 -3.83
CA ASN A 57 19.55 6.52 -2.44
C ASN A 57 20.38 7.81 -2.31
N GLY A 58 20.12 8.52 -1.22
CA GLY A 58 21.03 9.46 -0.59
C GLY A 58 21.45 8.96 0.80
N PRO A 59 22.04 9.83 1.63
CA PRO A 59 22.38 9.50 3.01
C PRO A 59 21.10 9.29 3.82
N ASN A 60 20.78 8.04 4.15
CA ASN A 60 19.55 7.63 4.86
C ASN A 60 18.25 8.13 4.20
N ILE A 61 18.23 8.38 2.89
CA ILE A 61 17.05 8.85 2.18
C ILE A 61 16.88 8.16 0.83
N GLY A 62 15.64 8.07 0.36
CA GLY A 62 15.26 7.66 -0.99
C GLY A 62 14.66 8.83 -1.76
N ILE A 63 15.19 9.12 -2.94
CA ILE A 63 14.76 10.23 -3.80
C ILE A 63 14.17 9.68 -5.08
N THR A 64 12.89 9.92 -5.32
CA THR A 64 12.25 9.57 -6.60
C THR A 64 12.63 10.60 -7.66
N THR A 65 13.09 10.15 -8.82
CA THR A 65 13.48 11.00 -9.94
C THR A 65 13.08 10.38 -11.28
N THR A 66 12.92 11.23 -12.29
CA THR A 66 12.90 10.84 -13.71
C THR A 66 14.31 10.82 -14.30
N LEU A 67 14.44 10.37 -15.55
CA LEU A 67 15.70 10.46 -16.33
C LEU A 67 16.17 11.91 -16.55
N GLU A 68 15.29 12.89 -16.42
CA GLU A 68 15.63 14.31 -16.54
C GLU A 68 16.17 14.90 -15.24
N GLY A 69 16.16 14.12 -14.14
CA GLY A 69 16.55 14.61 -12.81
C GLY A 69 15.44 15.36 -12.08
N THR A 70 14.20 15.28 -12.56
CA THR A 70 13.05 15.90 -11.89
C THR A 70 12.48 14.97 -10.83
N SER A 71 12.27 15.50 -9.63
CA SER A 71 11.63 14.78 -8.51
C SER A 71 10.19 15.23 -8.33
N GLN A 72 9.27 14.28 -8.19
CA GLN A 72 7.83 14.56 -8.02
C GLN A 72 7.30 14.14 -6.64
N ARG A 73 8.09 13.40 -5.86
CA ARG A 73 7.70 12.88 -4.54
C ARG A 73 8.66 13.40 -3.47
N THR A 74 8.12 13.70 -2.29
CA THR A 74 8.92 13.97 -1.10
C THR A 74 9.92 12.81 -0.86
N PRO A 75 11.17 13.10 -0.47
CA PRO A 75 12.13 12.06 -0.13
C PRO A 75 11.62 11.15 0.99
N MET A 76 11.80 9.84 0.81
CA MET A 76 11.53 8.84 1.85
C MET A 76 12.70 8.79 2.82
N MET A 77 12.43 8.78 4.12
CA MET A 77 13.46 8.68 5.15
C MET A 77 13.71 7.22 5.52
N PHE A 78 14.97 6.80 5.51
CA PHE A 78 15.39 5.49 5.98
C PHE A 78 15.99 5.58 7.37
N ILE A 79 15.73 4.58 8.21
CA ILE A 79 16.32 4.47 9.55
C ILE A 79 17.84 4.24 9.49
N SER A 80 18.34 3.70 8.38
CA SER A 80 19.76 3.38 8.19
C SER A 80 20.15 3.44 6.72
N GLN A 81 21.46 3.59 6.48
CA GLN A 81 21.98 3.76 5.13
C GLN A 81 21.71 2.51 4.30
N PRO A 82 20.99 2.62 3.18
CA PRO A 82 20.76 1.50 2.29
C PRO A 82 22.06 1.06 1.62
N ASN A 83 22.30 -0.24 1.62
CA ASN A 83 23.30 -0.91 0.79
C ASN A 83 22.72 -1.25 -0.58
N ASP A 84 21.46 -1.67 -0.60
CA ASP A 84 20.67 -2.01 -1.79
C ASP A 84 19.19 -1.77 -1.45
N PHE A 85 18.35 -1.61 -2.46
CA PHE A 85 16.90 -1.61 -2.23
C PHE A 85 16.16 -1.96 -3.52
N ILE A 86 14.99 -2.56 -3.35
CA ILE A 86 14.16 -2.96 -4.47
C ILE A 86 12.71 -2.65 -4.20
N TYR A 87 12.04 -2.18 -5.25
CA TYR A 87 10.62 -1.89 -5.20
C TYR A 87 9.82 -3.10 -5.69
N SER A 88 8.81 -3.47 -4.91
CA SER A 88 7.84 -4.51 -5.21
C SER A 88 6.51 -4.04 -4.68
N HIS A 89 5.72 -3.43 -5.57
CA HIS A 89 4.50 -2.73 -5.20
C HIS A 89 3.61 -3.57 -4.25
N PRO A 90 3.12 -2.99 -3.14
CA PRO A 90 3.24 -1.59 -2.70
C PRO A 90 4.43 -1.30 -1.77
N TYR A 91 5.38 -2.23 -1.67
CA TYR A 91 6.47 -2.18 -0.69
C TYR A 91 7.81 -1.80 -1.32
N LEU A 92 8.67 -1.24 -0.48
CA LEU A 92 10.08 -1.02 -0.75
C LEU A 92 10.89 -1.85 0.25
N LEU A 93 11.68 -2.78 -0.24
CA LEU A 93 12.60 -3.56 0.58
C LEU A 93 13.96 -2.87 0.55
N VAL A 94 14.45 -2.49 1.71
CA VAL A 94 15.72 -1.77 1.89
C VAL A 94 16.68 -2.68 2.63
N LEU A 95 17.75 -3.07 1.94
CA LEU A 95 18.83 -3.86 2.51
C LEU A 95 19.79 -2.95 3.27
N VAL A 96 19.94 -3.23 4.56
CA VAL A 96 20.96 -2.61 5.42
C VAL A 96 21.88 -3.71 5.96
N LYS A 97 22.87 -3.35 6.79
CA LYS A 97 23.94 -4.26 7.21
C LYS A 97 23.46 -5.60 7.79
N ASP A 98 22.49 -5.56 8.69
CA ASP A 98 22.04 -6.72 9.48
C ASP A 98 20.55 -7.05 9.30
N TYR A 99 19.84 -6.27 8.48
CA TYR A 99 18.39 -6.34 8.32
C TYR A 99 17.96 -6.04 6.89
N ILE A 100 16.80 -6.55 6.53
CA ILE A 100 15.98 -6.05 5.42
C ILE A 100 14.80 -5.32 6.05
N HIS A 101 14.73 -4.01 5.80
CA HIS A 101 13.62 -3.17 6.24
C HIS A 101 12.56 -3.11 5.14
N ILE A 102 11.31 -3.36 5.47
CA ILE A 102 10.19 -3.30 4.54
C ILE A 102 9.40 -2.03 4.85
N TYR A 103 9.49 -1.06 3.95
CA TYR A 103 8.71 0.16 4.01
C TYR A 103 7.47 0.01 3.11
N SER A 104 6.35 0.56 3.55
CA SER A 104 5.21 0.81 2.65
C SER A 104 5.51 2.06 1.84
N TYR A 105 5.44 1.94 0.51
CA TYR A 105 5.62 3.07 -0.39
C TYR A 105 4.35 3.95 -0.47
N LEU A 106 3.28 3.56 0.22
CA LEU A 106 2.02 4.30 0.26
C LEU A 106 2.06 5.40 1.34
N ASP A 107 2.61 5.09 2.52
CA ASP A 107 2.61 5.96 3.70
C ASP A 107 4.02 6.24 4.26
N ASP A 108 5.06 5.75 3.58
CA ASP A 108 6.47 5.89 3.93
C ASP A 108 6.85 5.32 5.31
N GLN A 109 6.01 4.43 5.88
CA GLN A 109 6.25 3.82 7.18
C GLN A 109 6.99 2.48 7.08
N LEU A 110 7.87 2.21 8.05
CA LEU A 110 8.45 0.89 8.25
C LEU A 110 7.36 -0.08 8.75
N LYS A 111 7.13 -1.18 8.02
CA LYS A 111 6.13 -2.20 8.33
C LYS A 111 6.73 -3.45 8.95
N GLN A 112 7.96 -3.80 8.58
CA GLN A 112 8.62 -5.00 9.06
C GLN A 112 10.13 -4.89 8.99
N GLU A 113 10.82 -5.57 9.90
CA GLU A 113 12.26 -5.79 9.87
C GLU A 113 12.52 -7.30 9.82
N ILE A 114 13.30 -7.75 8.84
CA ILE A 114 13.74 -9.13 8.72
C ILE A 114 15.21 -9.18 9.09
N PRO A 115 15.60 -9.80 10.22
CA PRO A 115 17.01 -9.94 10.58
C PRO A 115 17.69 -10.89 9.60
N LEU A 116 18.62 -10.37 8.79
CA LEU A 116 19.40 -11.15 7.83
C LEU A 116 20.79 -10.51 7.66
N LYS A 117 21.80 -11.14 8.25
CA LYS A 117 23.18 -10.62 8.27
C LYS A 117 23.94 -10.96 7.01
N ASN A 118 24.87 -10.08 6.64
CA ASN A 118 25.79 -10.28 5.51
C ASN A 118 25.07 -10.52 4.18
N CYS A 119 23.86 -9.98 4.07
CA CYS A 119 23.11 -9.99 2.83
C CYS A 119 23.71 -8.98 1.85
N GLN A 120 23.80 -9.35 0.57
CA GLN A 120 24.54 -8.58 -0.43
C GLN A 120 23.66 -7.88 -1.47
N THR A 121 22.57 -8.52 -1.91
CA THR A 121 21.69 -7.93 -2.92
C THR A 121 20.25 -8.40 -2.80
N LEU A 122 19.34 -7.62 -3.38
CA LEU A 122 17.94 -7.95 -3.56
C LEU A 122 17.62 -8.04 -5.05
N ILE A 123 16.97 -9.12 -5.47
CA ILE A 123 16.58 -9.35 -6.87
C ILE A 123 15.09 -9.60 -6.91
N ASN A 124 14.38 -8.75 -7.65
CA ASN A 124 12.95 -8.91 -7.87
C ASN A 124 12.74 -9.92 -9.00
N ILE A 125 12.18 -11.07 -8.64
CA ILE A 125 11.79 -12.14 -9.56
C ILE A 125 10.28 -12.33 -9.58
N SER A 126 9.55 -11.27 -9.24
CA SER A 126 8.09 -11.27 -9.18
C SER A 126 7.50 -11.59 -10.55
N GLU A 127 6.57 -12.52 -10.57
CA GLU A 127 5.74 -12.84 -11.74
C GLU A 127 4.33 -12.27 -11.51
N GLU A 128 3.47 -12.33 -12.53
CA GLU A 128 2.09 -11.83 -12.42
C GLU A 128 1.40 -12.38 -11.15
N ASN A 129 1.06 -11.47 -10.23
CA ASN A 129 0.40 -11.73 -8.93
C ASN A 129 1.25 -12.40 -7.82
N ARG A 130 2.58 -12.45 -7.94
CA ARG A 130 3.45 -12.93 -6.84
C ARG A 130 4.64 -12.02 -6.64
N ASN A 131 4.74 -11.41 -5.46
CA ASN A 131 5.88 -10.61 -5.07
C ASN A 131 6.95 -11.50 -4.43
N ASN A 132 7.92 -11.89 -5.26
CA ASN A 132 9.01 -12.78 -4.89
C ASN A 132 10.34 -12.05 -5.03
N ILE A 133 11.09 -11.98 -3.93
CA ILE A 133 12.42 -11.36 -3.89
C ILE A 133 13.44 -12.43 -3.55
N LEU A 134 14.42 -12.62 -4.42
CA LEU A 134 15.61 -13.40 -4.10
C LEU A 134 16.62 -12.51 -3.39
N THR A 135 17.30 -13.11 -2.42
CA THR A 135 18.40 -12.49 -1.74
C THR A 135 19.45 -13.53 -1.38
N ASN A 136 20.68 -13.09 -1.08
CA ASN A 136 21.76 -14.00 -0.76
C ASN A 136 22.60 -13.47 0.38
N THR A 137 23.11 -14.42 1.15
CA THR A 137 24.27 -14.25 2.01
C THR A 137 25.48 -14.88 1.34
N ARG A 138 26.62 -14.91 2.04
CA ARG A 138 27.81 -15.61 1.57
C ARG A 138 27.57 -17.11 1.33
N ASP A 139 26.73 -17.72 2.16
CA ASP A 139 26.64 -19.19 2.25
C ASP A 139 25.28 -19.74 1.79
N SER A 140 24.30 -18.88 1.51
CA SER A 140 22.92 -19.32 1.20
C SER A 140 22.17 -18.29 0.36
N ILE A 141 21.24 -18.79 -0.45
CA ILE A 141 20.27 -17.99 -1.19
C ILE A 141 18.90 -18.19 -0.52
N TYR A 142 18.17 -17.10 -0.32
CA TYR A 142 16.85 -17.07 0.28
C TYR A 142 15.84 -16.55 -0.74
N LEU A 143 14.63 -17.10 -0.68
CA LEU A 143 13.46 -16.57 -1.36
C LEU A 143 12.57 -15.93 -0.30
N LEU A 144 12.31 -14.64 -0.46
CA LEU A 144 11.34 -13.88 0.33
C LEU A 144 10.03 -13.86 -0.45
N GLU A 145 9.01 -14.50 0.12
CA GLU A 145 7.65 -14.53 -0.44
C GLU A 145 6.76 -13.62 0.41
N SER A 146 6.05 -12.70 -0.24
CA SER A 146 5.02 -11.91 0.44
C SER A 146 3.77 -12.76 0.68
N LEU A 147 3.07 -12.52 1.78
CA LEU A 147 1.68 -12.99 1.92
C LEU A 147 0.81 -12.46 0.78
N SER A 148 -0.28 -13.15 0.46
CA SER A 148 -1.24 -12.60 -0.49
C SER A 148 -1.83 -11.29 0.03
N ILE A 149 -2.18 -10.36 -0.86
CA ILE A 149 -2.76 -9.06 -0.47
C ILE A 149 -4.01 -9.26 0.41
N LYS A 150 -4.82 -10.27 0.11
CA LYS A 150 -5.98 -10.64 0.92
C LYS A 150 -5.60 -11.01 2.35
N GLU A 151 -4.58 -11.85 2.53
CA GLU A 151 -4.09 -12.24 3.86
C GLU A 151 -3.50 -11.05 4.61
N GLN A 152 -2.80 -10.15 3.92
CA GLN A 152 -2.29 -8.92 4.54
C GLN A 152 -3.43 -8.01 5.02
N ILE A 153 -4.46 -7.82 4.20
CA ILE A 153 -5.69 -7.10 4.60
C ILE A 153 -6.35 -7.79 5.78
N ASP A 154 -6.48 -9.12 5.75
CA ASP A 154 -7.05 -9.90 6.85
C ASP A 154 -6.31 -9.65 8.18
N GLN A 155 -4.98 -9.65 8.14
CA GLN A 155 -4.15 -9.36 9.31
C GLN A 155 -4.33 -7.92 9.80
N LEU A 156 -4.37 -6.93 8.90
CA LEU A 156 -4.61 -5.53 9.25
C LEU A 156 -6.01 -5.31 9.85
N LEU A 157 -7.04 -5.99 9.34
CA LEU A 157 -8.38 -5.89 9.92
C LEU A 157 -8.45 -6.49 11.33
N ASN A 158 -7.65 -7.53 11.61
CA ASN A 158 -7.60 -8.17 12.92
C ASN A 158 -6.84 -7.34 13.97
N THR A 159 -5.89 -6.50 13.55
CA THR A 159 -5.08 -5.66 14.46
C THR A 159 -5.61 -4.23 14.62
N TYR A 160 -6.74 -3.89 13.97
CA TYR A 160 -7.40 -2.58 13.95
C TYR A 160 -6.75 -1.39 13.17
N PRO A 161 -5.66 -1.48 12.39
CA PRO A 161 -5.27 -0.43 11.44
C PRO A 161 -6.18 -0.41 10.20
N LEU A 162 -7.47 -0.09 10.40
CA LEU A 162 -8.51 -0.16 9.38
C LEU A 162 -8.23 0.76 8.18
N GLN A 163 -7.65 1.94 8.42
CA GLN A 163 -7.29 2.86 7.35
C GLN A 163 -6.18 2.28 6.45
N GLU A 164 -5.19 1.61 7.05
CA GLU A 164 -4.11 0.97 6.31
C GLU A 164 -4.62 -0.19 5.45
N ALA A 165 -5.54 -1.00 6.00
CA ALA A 165 -6.21 -2.07 5.25
C ALA A 165 -6.95 -1.53 4.01
N LEU A 166 -7.68 -0.42 4.18
CA LEU A 166 -8.39 0.22 3.07
C LEU A 166 -7.42 0.79 2.03
N THR A 167 -6.40 1.52 2.46
CA THR A 167 -5.38 2.09 1.55
C THR A 167 -4.65 0.98 0.78
N LEU A 168 -4.32 -0.14 1.42
CA LEU A 168 -3.72 -1.29 0.74
C LEU A 168 -4.65 -1.88 -0.33
N ALA A 169 -5.93 -2.08 -0.01
CA ALA A 169 -6.92 -2.59 -0.95
C ALA A 169 -7.10 -1.66 -2.16
N GLU A 170 -7.21 -0.36 -1.93
CA GLU A 170 -7.39 0.65 -2.97
C GLU A 170 -6.20 0.71 -3.92
N ASN A 171 -4.97 0.69 -3.38
CA ASN A 171 -3.76 0.78 -4.20
C ASN A 171 -3.41 -0.51 -4.95
N THR A 172 -4.07 -1.62 -4.63
CA THR A 172 -3.93 -2.88 -5.38
C THR A 172 -4.65 -2.83 -6.73
N CYS A 173 -5.68 -1.99 -6.86
CA CYS A 173 -6.44 -1.88 -8.10
C CYS A 173 -5.67 -0.98 -9.10
N PRO A 174 -5.34 -1.46 -10.30
CA PRO A 174 -4.53 -0.70 -11.26
C PRO A 174 -5.27 0.46 -11.93
N SER A 175 -6.59 0.59 -11.73
CA SER A 175 -7.44 1.56 -12.44
C SER A 175 -8.45 2.19 -11.50
N ILE A 176 -8.40 3.52 -11.39
CA ILE A 176 -9.33 4.34 -10.57
C ILE A 176 -10.79 4.04 -10.93
N GLU A 177 -11.09 3.86 -12.21
CA GLU A 177 -12.44 3.56 -12.71
C GLU A 177 -13.00 2.23 -12.20
N LYS A 178 -12.11 1.30 -11.80
CA LYS A 178 -12.49 0.00 -11.27
C LYS A 178 -12.66 -0.02 -9.75
N HIS A 179 -12.23 1.02 -9.02
CA HIS A 179 -12.31 1.00 -7.54
C HIS A 179 -13.73 0.76 -7.01
N SER A 180 -14.74 1.30 -7.69
CA SER A 180 -16.15 1.16 -7.33
C SER A 180 -16.74 -0.23 -7.59
N THR A 181 -16.05 -1.08 -8.36
CA THR A 181 -16.52 -2.43 -8.73
C THR A 181 -15.54 -3.53 -8.32
N ASP A 182 -14.36 -3.17 -7.82
CA ASP A 182 -13.35 -4.12 -7.41
C ASP A 182 -13.81 -4.89 -6.16
N LEU A 183 -13.96 -6.21 -6.30
CA LEU A 183 -14.44 -7.08 -5.24
C LEU A 183 -13.56 -7.03 -3.98
N LEU A 184 -12.25 -6.82 -4.12
CA LEU A 184 -11.35 -6.73 -2.98
C LEU A 184 -11.63 -5.44 -2.19
N ILE A 185 -11.79 -4.32 -2.88
CA ILE A 185 -12.09 -3.02 -2.25
C ILE A 185 -13.46 -3.06 -1.59
N LEU A 186 -14.49 -3.52 -2.31
CA LEU A 186 -15.86 -3.61 -1.78
C LEU A 186 -15.95 -4.52 -0.55
N SER A 187 -15.32 -5.71 -0.60
CA SER A 187 -15.31 -6.62 0.54
C SER A 187 -14.50 -6.08 1.72
N THR A 188 -13.42 -5.33 1.48
CA THR A 188 -12.64 -4.65 2.52
C THR A 188 -13.46 -3.54 3.18
N LYS A 189 -14.09 -2.66 2.40
CA LYS A 189 -14.97 -1.60 2.91
C LYS A 189 -16.12 -2.16 3.73
N LYS A 190 -16.79 -3.22 3.26
CA LYS A 190 -17.85 -3.92 4.00
C LYS A 190 -17.35 -4.40 5.37
N ARG A 191 -16.19 -5.04 5.42
CA ARG A 191 -15.63 -5.56 6.70
C ARG A 191 -15.22 -4.45 7.65
N ILE A 192 -14.60 -3.38 7.15
CA ILE A 192 -14.29 -2.20 7.96
C ILE A 192 -15.57 -1.59 8.52
N GLY A 193 -16.59 -1.41 7.69
CA GLY A 193 -17.89 -0.89 8.12
C GLY A 193 -18.51 -1.72 9.25
N LEU A 194 -18.47 -3.05 9.16
CA LEU A 194 -18.94 -3.94 10.22
C LEU A 194 -18.11 -3.86 11.51
N ILE A 195 -16.79 -3.73 11.40
CA ILE A 195 -15.90 -3.55 12.57
C ILE A 195 -16.21 -2.22 13.27
N GLU A 196 -16.28 -1.12 12.51
CA GLU A 196 -16.62 0.22 13.03
C GLU A 196 -18.02 0.25 13.65
N PHE A 197 -18.99 -0.42 13.03
CA PHE A 197 -20.34 -0.54 13.56
C PHE A 197 -20.35 -1.26 14.92
N ASN A 198 -19.64 -2.39 15.03
CA ASN A 198 -19.49 -3.13 16.28
C ASN A 198 -18.75 -2.32 17.36
N ALA A 199 -17.82 -1.46 16.95
CA ALA A 199 -17.11 -0.52 17.82
C ALA A 199 -17.91 0.74 18.16
N MET A 200 -19.19 0.83 17.76
CA MET A 200 -20.09 1.98 17.96
C MET A 200 -19.69 3.25 17.19
N ASN A 201 -18.77 3.16 16.22
CA ASN A 201 -18.44 4.26 15.31
C ASN A 201 -19.40 4.29 14.11
N VAL A 202 -20.68 4.53 14.41
CA VAL A 202 -21.78 4.34 13.47
C VAL A 202 -21.71 5.28 12.27
N ILE A 203 -21.25 6.52 12.45
CA ILE A 203 -21.16 7.49 11.35
C ILE A 203 -20.19 7.00 10.26
N ARG A 204 -19.00 6.53 10.67
CA ARG A 204 -18.02 5.99 9.72
C ARG A 204 -18.51 4.71 9.06
N ALA A 205 -19.17 3.84 9.82
CA ALA A 205 -19.75 2.61 9.30
C ALA A 205 -20.80 2.89 8.22
N LEU A 206 -21.76 3.79 8.48
CA LEU A 206 -22.80 4.17 7.53
C LEU A 206 -22.22 4.76 6.25
N TYR A 207 -21.21 5.63 6.35
CA TYR A 207 -20.52 6.17 5.18
C TYR A 207 -19.92 5.05 4.30
N LEU A 208 -19.28 4.05 4.90
CA LEU A 208 -18.69 2.93 4.17
C LEU A 208 -19.75 2.02 3.54
N PHE A 209 -20.90 1.86 4.17
CA PHE A 209 -22.02 1.07 3.63
C PHE A 209 -22.69 1.78 2.45
N ASP A 210 -22.91 3.09 2.56
CA ASP A 210 -23.46 3.92 1.49
C ASP A 210 -22.53 3.93 0.26
N ASP A 211 -21.22 4.08 0.49
CA ASP A 211 -20.21 4.14 -0.58
C ASP A 211 -20.18 2.87 -1.45
N ILE A 212 -20.46 1.70 -0.86
CA ILE A 212 -20.54 0.43 -1.60
C ILE A 212 -21.97 0.05 -2.02
N ASN A 213 -22.95 0.93 -1.79
CA ASN A 213 -24.38 0.66 -1.97
C ASN A 213 -24.82 -0.66 -1.31
N LEU A 214 -24.35 -0.91 -0.09
CA LEU A 214 -24.66 -2.15 0.62
C LEU A 214 -26.14 -2.19 0.98
N ASP A 215 -26.81 -3.30 0.68
CA ASP A 215 -28.17 -3.52 1.17
C ASP A 215 -28.15 -3.61 2.70
N PHE A 216 -28.86 -2.69 3.37
CA PHE A 216 -28.99 -2.68 4.82
C PHE A 216 -29.51 -4.01 5.38
N HIS A 217 -30.29 -4.77 4.60
CA HIS A 217 -30.71 -6.11 4.97
C HIS A 217 -29.53 -7.06 5.22
N GLU A 218 -28.47 -7.00 4.41
CA GLU A 218 -27.28 -7.84 4.61
C GLU A 218 -26.54 -7.46 5.90
N ILE A 219 -26.47 -6.17 6.24
CA ILE A 219 -25.81 -5.68 7.46
C ILE A 219 -26.49 -6.28 8.70
N MET A 220 -27.82 -6.24 8.68
CA MET A 220 -28.65 -6.70 9.77
C MET A 220 -28.51 -8.20 10.07
N LEU A 221 -28.35 -9.00 9.03
CA LEU A 221 -28.12 -10.45 9.17
C LEU A 221 -26.74 -10.77 9.75
N GLN A 222 -25.77 -9.86 9.60
CA GLN A 222 -24.40 -10.06 10.06
C GLN A 222 -24.13 -9.56 11.49
N ILE A 223 -25.04 -8.79 12.08
CA ILE A 223 -24.92 -8.33 13.46
C ILE A 223 -25.67 -9.31 14.39
N PRO A 224 -24.96 -10.03 15.28
CA PRO A 224 -25.60 -10.96 16.20
C PRO A 224 -26.61 -10.25 17.10
N ASN A 225 -27.82 -10.80 17.23
CA ASN A 225 -28.94 -10.26 18.03
C ASN A 225 -29.46 -8.89 17.59
N PHE A 226 -29.14 -8.43 16.37
CA PHE A 226 -29.70 -7.19 15.82
C PHE A 226 -31.20 -7.32 15.58
N LEU A 227 -31.63 -8.49 15.08
CA LEU A 227 -33.03 -8.85 14.97
C LEU A 227 -33.51 -9.45 16.31
N PRO A 228 -34.76 -9.18 16.72
CA PRO A 228 -35.40 -9.96 17.77
C PRO A 228 -35.33 -11.46 17.43
N LEU A 229 -35.12 -12.31 18.45
CA LEU A 229 -34.98 -13.78 18.34
C LEU A 229 -36.12 -14.49 17.56
N TYR A 230 -37.21 -13.78 17.25
CA TYR A 230 -38.39 -14.27 16.52
C TYR A 230 -38.82 -13.32 15.39
N SER A 231 -37.87 -12.67 14.71
CA SER A 231 -38.15 -11.77 13.59
C SER A 231 -38.69 -12.54 12.36
N PRO A 232 -39.93 -12.26 11.87
CA PRO A 232 -40.58 -13.02 10.80
C PRO A 232 -40.23 -12.44 9.42
N TRP A 233 -38.93 -12.21 9.17
CA TRP A 233 -38.48 -11.41 8.03
C TRP A 233 -38.56 -12.00 6.61
N PRO A 234 -38.97 -13.26 6.32
CA PRO A 234 -39.07 -13.68 4.92
C PRO A 234 -40.26 -13.07 4.14
N ASP A 235 -41.34 -12.64 4.79
CA ASP A 235 -42.60 -12.28 4.11
C ASP A 235 -43.29 -11.05 4.72
N LEU A 236 -42.61 -9.90 4.78
CA LEU A 236 -43.21 -8.68 5.31
C LEU A 236 -43.90 -7.85 4.21
N ASP A 237 -45.18 -7.54 4.43
CA ASP A 237 -45.95 -6.60 3.61
C ASP A 237 -45.38 -5.17 3.67
N GLU A 238 -45.76 -4.30 2.72
CA GLU A 238 -45.20 -2.94 2.62
C GLU A 238 -45.39 -2.10 3.90
N ASN A 239 -46.44 -2.40 4.66
CA ASN A 239 -46.74 -1.68 5.89
C ASN A 239 -45.77 -2.07 7.03
N THR A 240 -45.44 -3.36 7.14
CA THR A 240 -44.46 -3.83 8.12
C THR A 240 -43.03 -3.45 7.72
N LYS A 241 -42.70 -3.41 6.42
CA LYS A 241 -41.45 -2.82 5.92
C LYS A 241 -41.30 -1.36 6.35
N SER A 242 -42.38 -0.57 6.25
CA SER A 242 -42.38 0.86 6.60
C SER A 242 -42.16 1.09 8.10
N GLN A 243 -42.78 0.28 8.97
CA GLN A 243 -42.55 0.31 10.43
C GLN A 243 -41.12 -0.14 10.80
N TYR A 244 -40.57 -1.06 10.03
CA TYR A 244 -39.22 -1.55 10.23
C TYR A 244 -38.16 -0.53 9.78
N ILE A 245 -38.38 0.16 8.67
CA ILE A 245 -37.58 1.32 8.24
C ILE A 245 -37.64 2.42 9.31
N LEU A 246 -38.81 2.68 9.91
CA LEU A 246 -38.93 3.60 11.04
C LEU A 246 -38.13 3.14 12.27
N LEU A 247 -38.08 1.84 12.56
CA LEU A 247 -37.26 1.28 13.64
C LEU A 247 -35.76 1.41 13.35
N LEU A 248 -35.34 1.14 12.11
CA LEU A 248 -33.96 1.34 11.64
C LEU A 248 -33.56 2.81 11.71
N ASN A 249 -34.41 3.72 11.23
CA ASN A 249 -34.19 5.15 11.32
C ASN A 249 -34.11 5.59 12.78
N ALA A 250 -35.03 5.15 13.64
CA ALA A 250 -34.99 5.44 15.07
C ALA A 250 -33.75 4.86 15.75
N PHE A 251 -33.26 3.70 15.31
CA PHE A 251 -32.03 3.08 15.81
C PHE A 251 -30.79 3.84 15.33
N CYS A 252 -30.72 4.22 14.05
CA CYS A 252 -29.66 5.06 13.50
C CYS A 252 -29.64 6.44 14.18
N ASP A 253 -30.80 7.07 14.37
CA ASP A 253 -30.96 8.34 15.09
C ASP A 253 -30.53 8.20 16.54
N TYR A 254 -30.93 7.11 17.21
CA TYR A 254 -30.54 6.81 18.59
C TYR A 254 -29.03 6.61 18.71
N MET A 255 -28.41 5.82 17.83
CA MET A 255 -26.98 5.55 17.84
C MET A 255 -26.16 6.80 17.48
N THR A 256 -26.64 7.62 16.55
CA THR A 256 -26.04 8.92 16.22
C THR A 256 -26.07 9.85 17.44
N LYS A 257 -27.23 10.00 18.07
CA LYS A 257 -27.39 10.80 19.29
C LYS A 257 -26.52 10.31 20.44
N ARG A 258 -26.40 8.99 20.62
CA ARG A 258 -25.52 8.41 21.65
C ARG A 258 -24.04 8.60 21.34
N SER A 259 -23.64 8.55 20.08
CA SER A 259 -22.25 8.78 19.68
C SER A 259 -21.78 10.21 20.01
N GLU A 260 -22.66 11.20 19.89
CA GLU A 260 -22.42 12.59 20.30
C GLU A 260 -22.28 12.73 21.83
N GLU A 261 -23.03 11.95 22.60
CA GLU A 261 -22.95 11.95 24.07
C GLU A 261 -21.64 11.34 24.59
N PHE A 262 -21.12 10.28 23.93
CA PHE A 262 -19.86 9.63 24.33
C PHE A 262 -18.61 10.42 23.87
N SER A 263 -18.67 11.13 22.74
CA SER A 263 -17.57 11.99 22.29
C SER A 263 -17.42 13.27 23.11
N CYS A 264 -18.44 13.65 23.88
CA CYS A 264 -18.36 14.74 24.87
C CYS A 264 -17.79 14.32 26.24
N GLN A 265 -17.57 13.02 26.49
CA GLN A 265 -17.09 12.52 27.78
C GLN A 265 -15.59 12.22 27.82
N SER A 266 -14.86 12.41 26.72
CA SER A 266 -13.40 12.38 26.71
C SER A 266 -12.80 13.79 26.76
N VAL A 267 -12.83 14.39 27.95
CA VAL A 267 -11.97 15.50 28.39
C VAL A 267 -11.50 15.21 29.80
#